data_AF-A0A7S4F5D9-F1
#
_entry.id   AF-A0A7S4F5D9-F1
#
_cell.length_a   1.000
_cell.length_b   1.000
_cell.length_c   1.000
_cell.angle_alpha   90.00
_cell.angle_beta   90.00
_cell.angle_gamma   90.00
#
_symmetry.space_group_name_H-M   'P 1'
#
loop_
_entity.id
_entity.type
_entity.pdbx_description
1 polymer ?
#
loop_
_entity_poly.entity_id
_entity_poly.type
_entity_poly.pdbx_seq_one_letter_code
_entity_poly.pdbx_strand_id
1 'polypeptide(L)'
;MFASRRSSQPTTQCAASTSTIAPLTVAEIERYDRYFVLLDKSRRGVVSIDEAWLLFEKPRLQLEQLDIIWNLVSVGPDNLLTLPKFRVAVHLARLANQGTP
;
A
#
# COMPACT_ATOMS: atom_id res chain seq x y z
N MET A 1 37.28 -17.50 27.39
CA MET A 1 36.03 -18.06 26.84
C MET A 1 34.87 -17.45 27.62
N PHE A 2 34.10 -16.54 27.02
CA PHE A 2 32.90 -15.94 27.63
C PHE A 2 31.67 -16.43 26.86
N ALA A 3 30.71 -17.00 27.58
CA ALA A 3 29.47 -17.53 27.04
C ALA A 3 28.42 -16.42 26.82
N SER A 4 27.73 -16.52 25.69
CA SER A 4 26.30 -16.22 25.45
C SER A 4 25.67 -14.97 26.06
N ARG A 5 25.29 -14.03 25.18
CA ARG A 5 23.95 -13.42 25.23
C ARG A 5 23.26 -13.64 23.89
N ARG A 6 22.39 -14.66 23.86
CA ARG A 6 21.28 -14.75 22.93
C ARG A 6 20.14 -13.90 23.51
N SER A 7 19.76 -12.85 22.82
CA SER A 7 18.52 -12.10 23.04
C SER A 7 18.04 -11.74 21.63
N SER A 8 17.29 -12.59 20.93
CA SER A 8 15.87 -12.92 21.13
C SER A 8 14.99 -11.69 21.05
N GLN A 9 14.53 -11.35 19.84
CA GLN A 9 13.14 -10.97 19.53
C GLN A 9 12.96 -10.81 18.00
N PRO A 10 11.75 -11.00 17.46
CA PRO A 10 11.10 -12.29 17.29
C PRO A 10 10.70 -12.53 15.82
N THR A 11 10.89 -13.75 15.33
CA THR A 11 10.07 -14.30 14.25
C THR A 11 8.66 -14.49 14.80
N THR A 12 7.81 -13.47 14.70
CA THR A 12 6.36 -13.65 14.82
C THR A 12 5.68 -12.60 13.96
N GLN A 13 5.30 -13.01 12.75
CA GLN A 13 3.96 -12.65 12.31
C GLN A 13 3.25 -13.94 11.90
N CYS A 14 2.96 -14.75 12.92
CA CYS A 14 1.77 -15.58 12.90
C CYS A 14 0.60 -14.63 13.18
N ALA A 15 -0.22 -14.30 12.18
CA ALA A 15 -1.59 -13.86 12.41
C ALA A 15 -2.38 -13.83 11.10
N ALA A 16 -3.22 -14.86 10.96
CA ALA A 16 -4.58 -14.78 10.46
C ALA A 16 -4.79 -14.44 8.98
N SER A 17 -4.88 -15.51 8.19
CA SER A 17 -5.81 -15.64 7.07
C SER A 17 -7.24 -15.44 7.58
N THR A 18 -7.68 -14.20 7.69
CA THR A 18 -9.08 -13.85 7.89
C THR A 18 -9.34 -12.55 7.16
N SER A 19 -10.35 -12.58 6.29
CA SER A 19 -10.84 -11.50 5.42
C SER A 19 -11.38 -10.29 6.19
N THR A 20 -10.56 -9.70 7.06
CA THR A 20 -10.82 -8.47 7.79
C THR A 20 -9.76 -7.49 7.34
N ILE A 21 -10.19 -6.36 6.77
CA ILE A 21 -9.32 -5.26 6.35
C ILE A 21 -8.43 -4.91 7.56
N ALA A 22 -7.16 -5.32 7.52
CA ALA A 22 -6.25 -5.08 8.62
C ALA A 22 -6.08 -3.57 8.79
N PRO A 23 -6.09 -3.02 10.02
CA PRO A 23 -5.91 -1.59 10.21
C PRO A 23 -4.54 -1.16 9.66
N LEU A 24 -4.49 -0.03 8.95
CA LEU A 24 -3.23 0.53 8.46
C LEU A 24 -2.31 0.80 9.65
N THR A 25 -1.13 0.18 9.64
CA THR A 25 -0.11 0.44 10.67
C THR A 25 0.61 1.75 10.39
N VAL A 26 1.15 2.40 11.44
CA VAL A 26 1.90 3.66 11.30
C VAL A 26 3.09 3.49 10.34
N ALA A 27 3.77 2.34 10.38
CA ALA A 27 4.87 2.03 9.48
C ALA A 27 4.43 1.94 8.01
N GLU A 28 3.24 1.40 7.73
CA GLU A 28 2.68 1.37 6.38
C GLU A 28 2.27 2.75 5.91
N ILE A 29 1.66 3.56 6.78
CA ILE A 29 1.30 4.94 6.49
C ILE A 29 2.55 5.74 6.08
N GLU A 30 3.62 5.70 6.88
CA GLU A 30 4.87 6.36 6.51
C GLU A 30 5.44 5.86 5.18
N ARG A 31 5.33 4.56 4.92
CA ARG A 31 5.83 3.97 3.67
C ARG A 31 5.01 4.45 2.48
N TYR A 32 3.69 4.52 2.61
CA TYR A 32 2.78 5.02 1.57
C TYR A 32 2.97 6.51 1.34
N ASP A 33 3.23 7.29 2.39
CA ASP A 33 3.57 8.71 2.28
C ASP A 33 4.86 8.93 1.51
N ARG A 34 5.89 8.11 1.75
CA ARG A 34 7.13 8.17 0.96
C ARG A 34 6.88 7.87 -0.51
N TYR A 35 6.03 6.90 -0.84
CA TYR A 35 5.62 6.62 -2.22
C TYR A 35 4.87 7.81 -2.84
N PHE A 36 3.97 8.43 -2.08
CA PHE A 36 3.24 9.61 -2.52
C PHE A 36 4.19 10.77 -2.84
N VAL A 37 5.16 11.06 -1.97
CA VAL A 37 6.16 12.12 -2.18
C VAL A 37 7.06 11.83 -3.38
N LEU A 38 7.34 10.56 -3.68
CA LEU A 38 8.10 10.16 -4.86
C LEU A 38 7.31 10.37 -6.17
N LEU A 39 5.99 10.18 -6.13
CA LEU A 39 5.09 10.39 -7.26
C LEU A 39 4.76 11.86 -7.47
N ASP A 40 4.45 12.59 -6.39
CA ASP A 40 4.14 14.02 -6.39
C ASP A 40 5.40 14.87 -6.54
N LYS A 41 6.03 14.77 -7.72
CA LYS A 41 7.22 15.56 -8.08
C LYS A 41 6.98 17.07 -7.98
N SER A 42 5.72 17.48 -8.12
CA SER A 42 5.31 18.89 -8.10
C SER A 42 4.91 19.38 -6.70
N ARG A 43 4.91 18.49 -5.68
CA ARG A 43 4.45 18.78 -4.31
C ARG A 43 3.09 19.48 -4.25
N ARG A 44 2.17 19.09 -5.13
CA ARG A 44 0.81 19.67 -5.20
C ARG A 44 -0.14 19.07 -4.17
N GLY A 45 0.26 17.98 -3.49
CA GLY A 45 -0.61 17.23 -2.57
C GLY A 45 -1.60 16.31 -3.29
N VAL A 46 -1.42 16.11 -4.60
CA VAL A 46 -2.22 15.21 -5.45
C VAL A 46 -1.31 14.49 -6.44
N VAL A 47 -1.62 13.22 -6.72
CA VAL A 47 -0.97 12.41 -7.76
C VAL A 47 -2.01 11.94 -8.76
N SER A 48 -1.63 11.80 -10.02
CA SER A 48 -2.56 11.28 -11.03
C SER A 48 -2.71 9.76 -10.92
N ILE A 49 -3.86 9.23 -11.34
CA ILE A 49 -4.09 7.78 -11.44
C ILE A 49 -2.97 7.10 -12.24
N ASP A 50 -2.51 7.72 -13.34
CA ASP A 50 -1.47 7.16 -14.21
C ASP A 50 -0.10 7.08 -13.52
N GLU A 51 0.22 8.08 -12.69
CA GLU A 51 1.46 8.11 -11.91
C GLU A 51 1.42 7.03 -10.82
N ALA A 52 0.27 6.89 -10.15
CA ALA A 52 0.04 5.84 -9.18
C ALA A 52 0.08 4.45 -9.83
N TRP A 53 -0.52 4.30 -11.02
CA TRP A 53 -0.53 3.06 -11.80
C TRP A 53 0.88 2.51 -12.03
N LEU A 54 1.79 3.38 -12.48
CA LEU A 54 3.19 3.03 -12.73
C LEU A 54 3.93 2.51 -11.47
N LEU A 55 3.47 2.89 -10.28
CA LEU A 55 4.01 2.40 -9.02
C LEU A 55 3.49 1.00 -8.67
N PHE A 56 2.21 0.73 -8.94
CA PHE A 56 1.54 -0.55 -8.67
C PHE A 56 1.80 -1.62 -9.73
N GLU A 57 2.18 -1.22 -10.94
CA GLU A 57 2.57 -2.13 -12.02
C GLU A 57 3.87 -2.89 -11.69
N LYS A 58 4.77 -2.28 -10.90
CA LYS A 58 6.05 -2.89 -10.52
C LYS A 58 5.91 -4.22 -9.75
N PRO A 59 5.01 -4.35 -8.76
CA PRO A 59 4.77 -5.62 -8.07
C PRO A 59 3.62 -6.45 -8.67
N ARG A 60 3.70 -6.93 -9.92
CA ARG A 60 2.88 -8.03 -10.49
C ARG A 60 1.35 -8.03 -10.18
N LEU A 61 0.72 -6.88 -9.90
CA LEU A 61 -0.74 -6.82 -9.83
C LEU A 61 -1.29 -6.91 -11.25
N GLN A 62 -2.30 -7.75 -11.46
CA GLN A 62 -3.01 -7.80 -12.73
C GLN A 62 -3.77 -6.47 -12.93
N LEU A 63 -3.77 -5.94 -14.16
CA LEU A 63 -4.47 -4.69 -14.51
C LEU A 63 -5.92 -4.67 -14.00
N GLU A 64 -6.60 -5.82 -14.04
CA GLU A 64 -7.98 -5.98 -13.58
C GLU A 64 -8.16 -5.69 -12.08
N GLN A 65 -7.20 -6.08 -11.23
CA GLN A 65 -7.25 -5.79 -9.79
C GLN A 65 -7.05 -4.30 -9.52
N LEU A 66 -6.18 -3.66 -10.31
CA LEU A 66 -5.93 -2.22 -10.26
C LEU A 66 -7.18 -1.41 -10.62
N ASP A 67 -7.90 -1.81 -11.65
CA ASP A 67 -9.17 -1.16 -12.03
C ASP A 67 -10.22 -1.29 -10.92
N ILE A 68 -10.32 -2.45 -10.28
CA ILE A 68 -11.21 -2.66 -9.13
C ILE A 68 -10.84 -1.72 -7.97
N ILE A 69 -9.56 -1.64 -7.62
CA ILE A 69 -9.08 -0.75 -6.55
C ILE A 69 -9.39 0.71 -6.86
N TRP A 70 -9.22 1.13 -8.12
CA TRP A 70 -9.54 2.51 -8.51
C TRP A 70 -11.02 2.82 -8.48
N ASN A 71 -11.85 1.87 -8.90
CA ASN A 71 -13.30 2.00 -8.79
C ASN A 71 -13.73 2.11 -7.31
N LEU A 72 -13.06 1.37 -6.40
CA LEU A 72 -13.33 1.42 -4.96
C LEU A 72 -12.92 2.75 -4.31
N VAL A 73 -11.83 3.37 -4.77
CA VAL A 73 -11.30 4.61 -4.18
C VAL A 73 -12.05 5.87 -4.69
N SER A 74 -13.02 5.70 -5.60
CA SER A 74 -13.82 6.78 -6.19
C SER A 74 -12.94 7.97 -6.57
N VAL A 75 -12.07 7.72 -7.54
CA VAL A 75 -11.24 8.79 -8.11
C VAL A 75 -12.19 9.76 -8.82
N GLY A 76 -11.99 11.05 -8.57
CA GLY A 76 -12.86 12.08 -9.13
C GLY A 76 -12.75 12.14 -10.66
N PRO A 77 -13.57 12.97 -11.32
CA PRO A 77 -13.53 13.15 -12.78
C PRO A 77 -12.18 13.69 -13.29
N ASP A 78 -11.34 14.19 -12.40
CA ASP A 78 -10.00 14.71 -12.63
C ASP A 78 -8.92 13.61 -12.63
N ASN A 79 -9.26 12.36 -12.31
CA ASN A 79 -8.32 11.25 -12.16
C ASN A 79 -7.20 11.55 -11.15
N LEU A 80 -7.49 12.39 -10.15
CA LEU A 80 -6.52 12.79 -9.11
C LEU A 80 -6.77 12.06 -7.79
N LEU A 81 -5.65 11.63 -7.21
CA LEU A 81 -5.57 10.96 -5.92
C LEU A 81 -4.92 11.89 -4.91
N THR A 82 -5.69 12.28 -3.90
CA THR A 82 -5.14 12.94 -2.71
C THR A 82 -4.42 11.91 -1.82
N LEU A 83 -3.54 12.38 -0.94
CA LEU A 83 -2.82 11.56 0.03
C LEU A 83 -3.70 10.51 0.75
N PRO A 84 -4.87 10.84 1.34
CA PRO A 84 -5.71 9.85 2.01
C PRO A 84 -6.27 8.80 1.04
N LYS A 85 -6.69 9.20 -0.17
CA LYS A 85 -7.19 8.26 -1.19
C LYS A 85 -6.08 7.31 -1.65
N PHE A 86 -4.87 7.84 -1.86
CA PHE A 86 -3.71 7.06 -2.23
C PHE A 86 -3.37 6.00 -1.16
N ARG A 87 -3.40 6.36 0.13
CA ARG A 87 -3.18 5.39 1.23
C ARG A 87 -4.19 4.24 1.20
N VAL A 88 -5.47 4.54 0.97
CA VAL A 88 -6.51 3.51 0.85
C VAL A 88 -6.26 2.63 -0.37
N ALA A 89 -5.91 3.22 -1.51
CA ALA A 89 -5.60 2.47 -2.73
C ALA A 89 -4.42 1.51 -2.56
N VAL A 90 -3.31 1.97 -1.98
CA VAL A 90 -2.14 1.11 -1.72
C VAL A 90 -2.49 0.00 -0.75
N HIS A 91 -3.30 0.31 0.26
CA HIS A 91 -3.75 -0.69 1.22
C HIS A 91 -4.61 -1.76 0.56
N LEU A 92 -5.57 -1.37 -0.28
CA LEU A 92 -6.39 -2.31 -1.06
C LEU A 92 -5.54 -3.14 -2.04
N ALA A 93 -4.56 -2.52 -2.73
CA ALA A 93 -3.63 -3.23 -3.61
C ALA A 93 -2.82 -4.30 -2.85
N ARG A 94 -2.38 -3.98 -1.64
CA ARG A 94 -1.70 -4.94 -0.78
C ARG A 94 -2.62 -6.10 -0.37
N LEU A 95 -3.88 -5.83 -0.03
CA LEU A 95 -4.86 -6.85 0.31
C LEU A 95 -5.15 -7.77 -0.88
N ALA A 96 -5.32 -7.19 -2.09
CA ALA A 96 -5.52 -7.95 -3.32
C ALA A 96 -4.33 -8.88 -3.62
N ASN A 97 -3.10 -8.41 -3.43
CA ASN A 97 -1.89 -9.21 -3.61
C ASN A 97 -1.68 -10.31 -2.55
N GLN A 98 -2.34 -10.23 -1.38
CA GLN A 98 -2.21 -11.23 -0.31
C GLN A 98 -3.17 -12.41 -0.45
N GLY A 99 -3.96 -12.46 -1.53
CA GLY A 99 -4.79 -13.61 -1.87
C GLY A 99 -6.24 -13.40 -1.46
N THR A 100 -7.01 -12.80 -2.37
CA THR A 100 -8.38 -13.25 -2.61
C THR A 100 -8.30 -14.62 -3.30
N PRO A 101 -8.71 -15.74 -2.66
CA PRO A 101 -9.02 -16.96 -3.39
C PRO A 101 -10.20 -16.76 -4.35
#